data_AF-A0AAW1RMK4-F1
#
_entry.id   AF-A0AAW1RMK4-F1
#
_cell.length_a   1.000
_cell.length_b   1.000
_cell.length_c   1.000
_cell.angle_alpha   90.00
_cell.angle_beta   90.00
_cell.angle_gamma   90.00
#
_symmetry.space_group_name_H-M   'P 1'
#
loop_
_entity.id
_entity.type
_entity.pdbx_description
1 polymer ?
#
loop_
_entity_poly.entity_id
_entity_poly.type
_entity_poly.pdbx_seq_one_letter_code
_entity_poly.pdbx_strand_id
1 'polypeptide(L)'
;MGAGLGAVFGVFMVTMDAAGGGVGGLEPAPEKQTIRQALRQMLTQTRLRSASYAKGFAAVGALFAGSECVVEKVRAKHDIYNSVYAGCAAGAVLAHSAGPKGMCVGCASFAAFSALIDKIMEHD
;
A
#
# COMPACT_ATOMS: atom_id res chain seq x y z
N MET A 1 2.79 -9.69 6.09
CA MET A 1 3.00 -9.87 4.63
C MET A 1 3.14 -8.54 3.87
N GLY A 2 2.44 -7.47 4.27
CA GLY A 2 2.48 -6.17 3.57
C GLY A 2 3.88 -5.58 3.32
N ALA A 3 4.81 -5.66 4.28
CA ALA A 3 6.17 -5.13 4.09
C ALA A 3 6.93 -5.77 2.91
N GLY A 4 6.81 -7.09 2.76
CA GLY A 4 7.47 -7.82 1.67
C GLY A 4 6.91 -7.45 0.30
N LEU A 5 5.58 -7.38 0.19
CA LEU A 5 4.89 -6.93 -1.04
C LEU A 5 5.25 -5.49 -1.39
N GLY A 6 5.30 -4.59 -0.40
CA GLY A 6 5.70 -3.19 -0.61
C GLY A 6 7.16 -3.04 -1.04
N ALA A 7 8.07 -3.89 -0.57
CA ALA A 7 9.46 -3.89 -1.02
C ALA A 7 9.58 -4.30 -2.48
N VAL A 8 8.92 -5.39 -2.88
CA VAL A 8 8.87 -5.87 -4.29
C VAL A 8 8.24 -4.82 -5.19
N PHE A 9 7.10 -4.26 -4.78
CA PHE A 9 6.43 -3.19 -5.51
C PHE A 9 7.30 -1.95 -5.65
N GLY A 10 8.04 -1.57 -4.62
CA GLY A 10 8.95 -0.43 -4.66
C GLY A 10 10.14 -0.63 -5.60
N VAL A 11 10.70 -1.83 -5.68
CA VAL A 11 11.73 -2.17 -6.68
C VAL A 11 11.15 -2.06 -8.08
N PHE A 12 9.98 -2.65 -8.32
CA PHE A 12 9.29 -2.59 -9.61
C PHE A 12 9.00 -1.15 -10.05
N MET A 13 8.47 -0.32 -9.14
CA MET A 13 8.21 1.09 -9.44
C MET A 13 9.47 1.85 -9.82
N VAL A 14 10.60 1.62 -9.13
CA VAL A 14 11.87 2.27 -9.52
C VAL A 14 12.37 1.78 -10.87
N THR A 15 12.16 0.50 -11.22
CA THR A 15 12.51 0.01 -12.55
C THR A 15 11.64 0.63 -13.66
N MET A 16 10.35 0.82 -13.42
CA MET A 16 9.46 1.50 -14.38
C MET A 16 9.82 2.97 -14.56
N ASP A 17 10.17 3.63 -13.46
CA ASP A 17 10.58 5.04 -13.46
C ASP A 17 11.89 5.24 -14.23
N ALA A 18 12.87 4.35 -14.02
CA ALA A 18 14.10 4.34 -14.81
C ALA A 18 13.87 4.03 -16.30
N ALA A 19 12.79 3.33 -16.66
CA ALA A 19 12.41 3.04 -18.03
C ALA A 19 11.54 4.15 -18.68
N GLY A 20 11.28 5.25 -17.99
CA GLY A 20 10.48 6.38 -18.50
C GLY A 20 8.97 6.16 -18.48
N GLY A 21 8.49 5.07 -17.84
CA GLY A 21 7.08 4.72 -17.73
C GLY A 21 6.51 4.84 -16.30
N GLY A 22 7.30 5.33 -15.35
CA GLY A 22 6.89 5.45 -13.94
C GLY A 22 6.07 6.70 -13.65
N VAL A 23 5.18 6.60 -12.66
CA VAL A 23 4.41 7.73 -12.09
C VAL A 23 5.25 8.52 -11.06
N GLY A 24 6.39 7.97 -10.64
CA GLY A 24 7.38 8.71 -9.86
C GLY A 24 8.10 9.68 -10.79
N GLY A 25 8.26 10.94 -10.42
CA GLY A 25 9.04 11.89 -11.21
C GLY A 25 10.54 11.64 -11.05
N LEU A 26 11.08 10.50 -11.50
CA LEU A 26 12.53 10.35 -11.58
C LEU A 26 13.03 11.10 -12.81
N GLU A 27 13.67 12.23 -12.58
CA GLU A 27 14.47 12.86 -13.61
C GLU A 27 15.52 11.84 -14.10
N PRO A 28 15.65 11.64 -15.42
CA PRO A 28 16.70 10.78 -15.96
C PRO A 28 18.05 11.30 -15.46
N ALA A 29 18.85 10.38 -14.92
CA ALA A 29 20.15 10.71 -14.35
C ALA A 29 20.97 11.55 -15.36
N PRO A 30 21.62 12.65 -14.93
CA PRO A 30 22.32 13.54 -15.85
C PRO A 30 23.40 12.77 -16.61
N GLU A 31 23.45 12.99 -17.93
CA GLU A 31 24.26 12.33 -18.98
C GLU A 31 25.77 12.20 -18.69
N LYS A 32 26.29 12.82 -17.62
CA LYS A 32 27.71 12.86 -17.25
C LYS A 32 28.08 12.04 -16.02
N GLN A 33 27.27 11.07 -15.61
CA GLN A 33 27.62 10.20 -14.49
C GLN A 33 28.27 8.90 -14.95
N THR A 34 29.36 8.52 -14.27
CA THR A 34 30.00 7.21 -14.45
C THR A 34 28.98 6.10 -14.15
N ILE A 35 28.98 5.00 -14.91
CA ILE A 35 28.06 3.86 -14.70
C ILE A 35 28.03 3.39 -13.23
N ARG A 36 29.18 3.42 -12.54
CA ARG A 36 29.28 3.11 -11.10
C ARG A 36 28.53 4.11 -10.20
N GLN A 37 28.50 5.39 -10.55
CA GLN A 37 27.77 6.42 -9.82
C GLN A 37 26.26 6.32 -10.07
N ALA A 38 25.85 6.11 -11.34
CA ALA A 38 24.46 5.87 -11.70
C ALA A 38 23.90 4.63 -10.98
N LEU A 39 24.66 3.54 -10.95
CA LEU A 39 24.24 2.30 -10.31
C LEU A 39 24.17 2.44 -8.78
N ARG A 40 25.08 3.20 -8.15
CA ARG A 40 25.00 3.54 -6.72
C ARG A 40 23.81 4.43 -6.38
N GLN A 41 23.51 5.42 -7.22
CA GLN A 41 22.36 6.31 -7.03
C GLN A 41 21.05 5.55 -7.20
N MET A 42 20.95 4.72 -8.23
CA MET A 42 19.81 3.81 -8.43
C MET A 42 19.64 2.87 -7.24
N LEU A 43 20.69 2.20 -6.77
CA LEU A 43 20.59 1.32 -5.59
C LEU A 43 20.13 2.06 -4.33
N THR A 44 20.63 3.28 -4.13
CA THR A 44 20.27 4.09 -2.96
C THR A 44 18.81 4.54 -3.04
N GLN A 45 18.35 5.02 -4.20
CA GLN A 45 16.96 5.40 -4.42
C GLN A 45 16.01 4.21 -4.35
N THR A 46 16.36 3.10 -5.00
CA THR A 46 15.61 1.83 -4.90
C THR A 46 15.45 1.44 -3.45
N ARG A 47 16.52 1.45 -2.66
CA ARG A 47 16.46 1.13 -1.23
C ARG A 47 15.56 2.08 -0.45
N LEU A 48 15.68 3.39 -0.64
CA LEU A 48 14.89 4.38 0.10
C LEU A 48 13.40 4.30 -0.26
N ARG A 49 13.07 4.20 -1.56
CA ARG A 49 11.70 4.10 -2.04
C ARG A 49 11.07 2.77 -1.65
N SER A 50 11.74 1.65 -1.90
CA SER A 50 11.25 0.32 -1.48
C SER A 50 11.03 0.24 0.03
N ALA A 51 11.90 0.84 0.85
CA ALA A 51 11.69 0.90 2.29
C ALA A 51 10.47 1.76 2.67
N SER A 52 10.22 2.86 1.96
CA SER A 52 9.03 3.69 2.17
C SER A 52 7.74 2.95 1.81
N TYR A 53 7.70 2.31 0.63
CA TYR A 53 6.58 1.49 0.22
C TYR A 53 6.35 0.30 1.17
N ALA A 54 7.42 -0.40 1.57
CA ALA A 54 7.33 -1.47 2.55
C ALA A 54 6.67 -1.00 3.86
N LYS A 55 7.02 0.19 4.37
CA LYS A 55 6.37 0.76 5.56
C LYS A 55 4.90 1.06 5.34
N GLY A 56 4.54 1.67 4.20
CA GLY A 56 3.15 1.96 3.85
C GLY A 56 2.30 0.69 3.79
N PHE A 57 2.72 -0.30 3.02
CA PHE A 57 2.00 -1.58 2.90
C PHE A 57 1.99 -2.39 4.20
N ALA A 58 3.04 -2.28 5.02
CA ALA A 58 3.04 -2.88 6.36
C ALA A 58 1.97 -2.25 7.26
N ALA A 59 1.86 -0.92 7.26
CA ALA A 59 0.85 -0.21 8.04
C ALA A 59 -0.57 -0.57 7.58
N VAL A 60 -0.82 -0.56 6.28
CA VAL A 60 -2.12 -0.96 5.70
C VAL A 60 -2.50 -2.38 6.13
N GLY A 61 -1.59 -3.35 5.93
CA GLY A 61 -1.86 -4.74 6.26
C GLY A 61 -2.03 -4.99 7.76
N ALA A 62 -1.27 -4.30 8.61
CA ALA A 62 -1.40 -4.41 10.06
C ALA A 62 -2.71 -3.81 10.57
N LEU A 63 -3.12 -2.65 10.05
CA LEU A 63 -4.37 -2.01 10.41
C LEU A 63 -5.57 -2.85 9.97
N PHE A 64 -5.56 -3.35 8.74
CA PHE A 64 -6.64 -4.20 8.22
C PHE A 64 -6.80 -5.47 9.07
N ALA A 65 -5.75 -6.30 9.17
CA ALA A 65 -5.81 -7.55 9.92
C ALA A 65 -6.09 -7.34 11.42
N GLY A 66 -5.55 -6.27 12.01
CA GLY A 66 -5.84 -5.91 13.39
C GLY A 66 -7.30 -5.51 13.58
N SER A 67 -7.85 -4.69 12.69
CA SER A 67 -9.25 -4.26 12.76
C SER A 67 -10.23 -5.41 12.55
N GLU A 68 -9.96 -6.29 11.61
CA GLU A 68 -10.77 -7.49 11.37
C GLU A 68 -10.76 -8.41 12.60
N CYS A 69 -9.59 -8.68 13.17
CA CYS A 69 -9.47 -9.50 14.39
C CYS A 69 -10.27 -8.90 15.57
N VAL A 70 -10.28 -7.57 15.73
CA VAL A 70 -11.08 -6.91 16.78
C VAL A 70 -12.57 -7.03 16.49
N VAL A 71 -13.00 -6.78 15.25
CA VAL A 71 -14.41 -6.85 14.85
C VAL A 71 -14.95 -8.27 14.99
N GLU A 72 -14.18 -9.28 14.58
CA GLU A 72 -14.50 -10.69 14.75
C GLU A 72 -14.66 -11.07 16.22
N LYS A 73 -13.74 -10.65 17.09
CA LYS A 73 -13.84 -10.94 18.53
C LYS A 73 -15.08 -10.32 19.16
N VAL A 74 -15.52 -9.15 18.69
CA VAL A 74 -16.72 -8.48 19.21
C VAL A 74 -18.00 -9.11 18.67
N ARG A 75 -18.03 -9.49 17.39
CA ARG A 75 -19.23 -10.03 16.72
C ARG A 75 -19.36 -11.55 16.82
N ALA A 76 -18.29 -12.27 17.12
CA ALA A 76 -18.20 -13.74 17.14
C ALA A 76 -18.73 -14.41 15.86
N LYS A 77 -18.60 -13.74 14.72
CA LYS A 77 -18.97 -14.21 13.39
C LYS A 77 -17.87 -13.82 12.42
N HIS A 78 -17.67 -14.60 11.37
CA HIS A 78 -16.78 -14.29 10.25
C HIS A 78 -17.66 -14.15 9.00
N ASP A 79 -17.93 -12.91 8.60
CA ASP A 79 -18.80 -12.55 7.48
C ASP A 79 -18.18 -11.41 6.66
N ILE A 80 -18.67 -11.20 5.44
CA ILE A 80 -18.27 -10.08 4.56
C ILE A 80 -18.43 -8.70 5.21
N TYR A 81 -19.24 -8.58 6.25
CA TYR A 81 -19.38 -7.31 6.96
C TYR A 81 -18.15 -7.00 7.79
N ASN A 82 -17.46 -8.00 8.35
CA ASN A 82 -16.24 -7.79 9.12
C ASN A 82 -15.13 -7.17 8.28
N SER A 83 -14.88 -7.70 7.08
CA SER A 83 -13.89 -7.17 6.16
C SER A 83 -14.26 -5.78 5.63
N VAL A 84 -15.55 -5.49 5.45
CA VAL A 84 -16.04 -4.14 5.12
C VAL A 84 -15.80 -3.14 6.26
N TYR A 85 -16.11 -3.51 7.50
CA TYR A 85 -15.85 -2.66 8.67
C TYR A 85 -14.36 -2.47 8.91
N ALA A 86 -13.57 -3.53 8.76
CA ALA A 86 -12.12 -3.51 8.85
C ALA A 86 -11.50 -2.62 7.77
N GLY A 87 -11.95 -2.77 6.52
CA GLY A 87 -11.56 -1.93 5.39
C GLY A 87 -11.90 -0.47 5.63
N CYS A 88 -13.13 -0.16 6.03
CA CYS A 88 -13.52 1.21 6.37
C CYS A 88 -12.66 1.81 7.48
N ALA A 89 -12.45 1.06 8.58
CA ALA A 89 -11.68 1.53 9.73
C ALA A 89 -10.21 1.76 9.36
N ALA A 90 -9.57 0.81 8.69
CA ALA A 90 -8.18 0.93 8.24
C ALA A 90 -8.04 2.10 7.25
N GLY A 91 -8.94 2.23 6.27
CA GLY A 91 -8.93 3.30 5.28
C GLY A 91 -9.15 4.69 5.90
N ALA A 92 -10.06 4.81 6.87
CA ALA A 92 -10.28 6.05 7.61
C ALA A 92 -9.05 6.42 8.45
N VAL A 93 -8.45 5.46 9.14
CA VAL A 93 -7.26 5.68 9.97
C VAL A 93 -6.06 6.09 9.11
N LEU A 94 -5.86 5.47 7.96
CA LEU A 94 -4.77 5.85 7.05
C LEU A 94 -4.96 7.25 6.45
N ALA A 95 -6.20 7.65 6.18
CA ALA A 95 -6.54 8.95 5.63
C ALA A 95 -6.73 10.05 6.70
N HIS A 96 -6.34 9.80 7.95
CA HIS A 96 -6.55 10.73 9.07
C HIS A 96 -5.95 12.13 8.82
N SER A 97 -4.78 12.19 8.16
CA SER A 97 -4.07 13.44 7.86
C SER A 97 -4.73 14.26 6.73
N ALA A 98 -5.58 13.63 5.91
CA ALA A 98 -6.33 14.28 4.84
C ALA A 98 -7.62 14.97 5.33
N GLY A 99 -7.88 14.93 6.65
CA GLY A 99 -9.06 15.53 7.29
C GLY A 99 -10.34 14.70 7.14
N PRO A 100 -11.48 15.17 7.69
CA PRO A 100 -12.70 14.36 7.81
C PRO A 100 -13.25 13.87 6.47
N LYS A 101 -13.20 14.71 5.44
CA LYS A 101 -13.63 14.35 4.08
C LYS A 101 -12.72 13.28 3.47
N GLY A 102 -11.41 13.38 3.69
CA GLY A 102 -10.44 12.38 3.27
C GLY A 102 -10.66 11.04 3.97
N MET A 103 -10.98 11.06 5.26
CA MET A 103 -11.33 9.86 6.03
C MET A 103 -12.59 9.18 5.49
N CYS A 104 -13.64 9.94 5.12
CA CYS A 104 -14.85 9.38 4.52
C CYS A 104 -14.56 8.69 3.18
N VAL A 105 -13.76 9.32 2.32
CA VAL A 105 -13.34 8.74 1.04
C VAL A 105 -12.46 7.51 1.25
N GLY A 106 -11.53 7.57 2.21
CA GLY A 106 -10.68 6.46 2.63
C GLY A 106 -11.49 5.27 3.12
N CYS A 107 -12.48 5.51 4.00
CA CYS A 107 -13.39 4.47 4.46
C CYS A 107 -14.18 3.86 3.30
N ALA A 108 -14.83 4.68 2.48
CA ALA A 108 -15.68 4.21 1.38
C ALA A 108 -14.89 3.38 0.36
N SER A 109 -13.70 3.85 -0.03
CA SER A 109 -12.84 3.15 -0.99
C SER A 109 -12.33 1.81 -0.45
N PHE A 110 -11.79 1.77 0.77
CA PHE A 110 -11.29 0.53 1.35
C PHE A 110 -12.42 -0.44 1.70
N ALA A 111 -13.57 0.04 2.15
CA ALA A 111 -14.77 -0.80 2.36
C ALA A 111 -15.23 -1.47 1.05
N ALA A 112 -15.32 -0.69 -0.04
CA ALA A 112 -15.72 -1.21 -1.34
C ALA A 112 -14.70 -2.21 -1.89
N PHE A 113 -13.40 -1.94 -1.72
CA PHE A 113 -12.34 -2.85 -2.13
C PHE A 113 -12.37 -4.16 -1.34
N SER A 114 -12.53 -4.10 -0.01
CA SER A 114 -12.63 -5.30 0.84
C SER A 114 -13.86 -6.13 0.49
N ALA A 115 -15.02 -5.51 0.28
CA ALA A 115 -16.23 -6.22 -0.17
C ALA A 115 -16.01 -6.94 -1.51
N LEU A 116 -15.30 -6.30 -2.44
CA LEU A 116 -15.02 -6.89 -3.75
C LEU A 116 -14.08 -8.10 -3.64
N ILE A 117 -13.01 -7.97 -2.86
CA ILE A 117 -12.03 -9.04 -2.68
C ILE A 117 -12.67 -10.25 -1.99
N ASP A 118 -13.44 -10.04 -0.92
CA ASP A 118 -14.18 -11.13 -0.27
C ASP A 118 -15.16 -11.81 -1.21
N LYS A 119 -15.89 -11.03 -2.01
CA LYS A 119 -16.83 -11.59 -3.00
C LYS A 119 -16.12 -12.42 -4.08
N ILE A 120 -14.90 -12.05 -4.46
CA ILE A 120 -14.11 -12.85 -5.41
C ILE A 120 -13.61 -14.13 -4.74
N MET A 121 -13.09 -14.04 -3.51
CA MET A 121 -12.54 -15.19 -2.77
C MET A 121 -13.60 -16.18 -2.30
N GLU A 122 -14.83 -15.75 -2.01
CA GLU A 122 -15.95 -16.64 -1.67
C GLU A 122 -16.50 -17.41 -2.88
N HIS A 123 -16.12 -17.02 -4.10
CA HIS A 123 -16.65 -17.60 -5.34
C HIS A 123 -15.69 -18.61 -6.01
N ASP A 124 -14.55 -18.91 -5.37
CA ASP A 124 -13.59 -19.96 -5.71
C ASP A 124 -13.55 -21.04 -4.60
#